data_AF-A0A084TJU0-F1
#
_entry.id   AF-A0A084TJU0-F1
#
_cell.length_a   1.000
_cell.length_b   1.000
_cell.length_c   1.000
_cell.angle_alpha   90.00
_cell.angle_beta   90.00
_cell.angle_gamma   90.00
#
_symmetry.space_group_name_H-M   'P 1'
#
loop_
_entity.id
_entity.type
_entity.pdbx_description
1 polymer ?
#
loop_
_entity_poly.entity_id
_entity_poly.type
_entity_poly.pdbx_seq_one_letter_code
_entity_poly.pdbx_strand_id
1 'polypeptide(L)'
;MVVCFISACSEDNPLLNPYQNNPQNNNNNNNNNNNNNEENYTLADLQGVWQRTGGNHAGNEGMIIEVVDDTGLIVDPVTSGFEIDDIKWMNIVENDISDFSHSELGSDYNYYSATINFQSDDVIWISVDALGAGSYQEWTRQ
;
A
#
# COMPACT_ATOMS: atom_id res chain seq x y z
N MET A 1 -12.58 -4.80 -63.34
CA MET A 1 -12.94 -5.68 -62.21
C MET A 1 -12.74 -4.86 -60.94
N VAL A 2 -13.83 -4.70 -60.18
CA VAL A 2 -14.00 -4.36 -58.75
C VAL A 2 -12.96 -3.46 -58.06
N VAL A 3 -13.51 -2.38 -57.50
CA VAL A 3 -12.94 -1.33 -56.64
C VAL A 3 -13.04 -1.76 -55.16
N CYS A 4 -12.35 -1.01 -54.28
CA CYS A 4 -12.66 -0.72 -52.86
C CYS A 4 -11.68 -1.31 -51.84
N PHE A 5 -11.28 -0.64 -50.74
CA PHE A 5 -11.18 0.77 -50.34
C PHE A 5 -10.29 0.76 -49.09
N ILE A 6 -9.42 1.76 -48.95
CA ILE A 6 -8.72 2.09 -47.71
C ILE A 6 -9.69 2.82 -46.78
N SER A 7 -9.85 2.35 -45.54
CA SER A 7 -10.63 3.07 -44.52
C SER A 7 -9.68 3.92 -43.69
N ALA A 8 -9.73 5.23 -43.89
CA ALA A 8 -9.28 6.23 -42.94
C ALA A 8 -10.51 6.69 -42.14
N CYS A 9 -10.42 6.68 -40.82
CA CYS A 9 -11.43 7.32 -39.98
C CYS A 9 -10.95 8.75 -39.67
N SER A 10 -11.61 9.73 -40.27
CA SER A 10 -11.74 11.08 -39.72
C SER A 10 -13.05 11.12 -38.93
N GLU A 11 -13.11 11.88 -37.85
CA GLU A 11 -14.24 12.77 -37.66
C GLU A 11 -13.87 13.93 -36.72
N ASP A 12 -13.85 15.11 -37.34
CA ASP A 12 -13.74 16.45 -36.79
C ASP A 12 -14.87 16.75 -35.79
N ASN A 13 -14.54 17.36 -34.65
CA ASN A 13 -15.54 18.00 -33.79
C ASN A 13 -15.49 19.52 -33.95
N PRO A 14 -16.64 20.20 -34.17
CA PRO A 14 -16.67 21.59 -34.60
C PRO A 14 -16.36 22.59 -33.48
N LEU A 15 -15.57 23.61 -33.85
CA LEU A 15 -15.39 24.87 -33.13
C LEU A 15 -16.72 25.62 -33.03
N LEU A 16 -17.09 26.09 -31.83
CA LEU A 16 -18.01 27.21 -31.66
C LEU A 16 -17.56 28.22 -30.59
N ASN A 17 -16.88 29.24 -31.12
CA ASN A 17 -16.83 30.67 -30.84
C ASN A 17 -16.73 31.31 -29.43
N PRO A 18 -16.05 32.49 -29.36
CA PRO A 18 -15.64 33.15 -28.12
C PRO A 18 -16.55 34.34 -27.74
N TYR A 19 -16.61 34.64 -26.44
CA TYR A 19 -17.14 35.86 -25.81
C TYR A 19 -18.58 36.29 -26.13
N GLN A 20 -19.50 36.12 -25.16
CA GLN A 20 -20.51 37.15 -24.86
C GLN A 20 -21.13 36.97 -23.45
N ASN A 21 -20.83 37.96 -22.59
CA ASN A 21 -21.67 38.55 -21.52
C ASN A 21 -21.87 37.83 -20.17
N ASN A 22 -21.19 38.39 -19.15
CA ASN A 22 -21.62 38.42 -17.73
C ASN A 22 -22.75 39.47 -17.58
N PRO A 23 -23.76 39.31 -16.68
CA PRO A 23 -23.58 39.62 -15.26
C PRO A 23 -24.27 38.66 -14.26
N GLN A 24 -23.51 38.29 -13.21
CA GLN A 24 -23.87 38.03 -11.81
C GLN A 24 -25.23 37.37 -11.48
N ASN A 25 -25.18 36.12 -11.02
CA ASN A 25 -25.96 35.70 -9.84
C ASN A 25 -25.15 34.67 -9.04
N ASN A 26 -24.94 34.99 -7.76
CA ASN A 26 -24.01 34.34 -6.84
C ASN A 26 -24.71 33.14 -6.18
N ASN A 27 -24.54 31.95 -6.74
CA ASN A 27 -24.84 30.69 -6.05
C ASN A 27 -23.56 29.85 -6.05
N ASN A 28 -22.87 29.83 -4.90
CA ASN A 28 -21.74 28.95 -4.65
C ASN A 28 -22.22 27.48 -4.66
N ASN A 29 -22.21 26.85 -5.84
CA ASN A 29 -22.09 25.41 -5.95
C ASN A 29 -20.60 25.07 -5.99
N ASN A 30 -20.02 24.81 -4.81
CA ASN A 30 -18.74 24.10 -4.74
C ASN A 30 -18.98 22.66 -5.21
N ASN A 31 -18.85 22.43 -6.50
CA ASN A 31 -18.63 21.08 -7.03
C ASN A 31 -17.17 20.70 -6.76
N ASN A 32 -16.90 20.22 -5.56
CA ASN A 32 -15.65 19.51 -5.27
C ASN A 32 -15.77 18.12 -5.90
N ASN A 33 -15.37 17.99 -7.16
CA ASN A 33 -15.07 16.68 -7.74
C ASN A 33 -13.75 16.19 -7.15
N ASN A 34 -13.83 15.71 -5.91
CA ASN A 34 -12.76 14.94 -5.29
C ASN A 34 -12.86 13.51 -5.85
N ASN A 35 -12.21 13.26 -6.99
CA ASN A 35 -11.93 11.91 -7.44
C ASN A 35 -10.82 11.33 -6.56
N ASN A 36 -11.18 10.97 -5.33
CA ASN A 36 -10.32 10.18 -4.45
C ASN A 36 -10.43 8.72 -4.93
N ASN A 37 -9.65 8.33 -5.93
CA ASN A 37 -9.39 6.92 -6.14
C ASN A 37 -8.49 6.49 -4.98
N GLU A 38 -9.09 6.08 -3.86
CA GLU A 38 -8.36 5.38 -2.81
C GLU A 38 -7.88 4.05 -3.40
N GLU A 39 -6.57 3.83 -3.38
CA GLU A 39 -5.97 2.57 -3.79
C GLU A 39 -6.41 1.48 -2.82
N ASN A 40 -6.92 0.38 -3.36
CA ASN A 40 -7.42 -0.75 -2.59
C ASN A 40 -6.40 -1.88 -2.65
N TYR A 41 -5.79 -2.15 -1.52
CA TYR A 41 -4.76 -3.17 -1.33
C TYR A 41 -5.38 -4.45 -0.79
N THR A 42 -4.89 -5.57 -1.32
CA THR A 42 -5.27 -6.93 -0.96
C THR A 42 -4.06 -7.70 -0.46
N LEU A 43 -4.28 -8.92 0.05
CA LEU A 43 -3.19 -9.79 0.48
C LEU A 43 -2.22 -10.10 -0.67
N ALA A 44 -2.72 -10.12 -1.92
CA ALA A 44 -1.89 -10.28 -3.11
C ALA A 44 -0.86 -9.15 -3.27
N ASP A 45 -1.21 -7.94 -2.86
CA ASP A 45 -0.34 -6.76 -2.92
C ASP A 45 0.70 -6.75 -1.79
N LEU A 46 0.56 -7.60 -0.78
CA LEU A 46 1.54 -7.76 0.29
C LEU A 46 2.60 -8.83 -0.02
N GLN A 47 2.36 -9.70 -1.02
CA GLN A 47 3.25 -10.81 -1.35
C GLN A 47 4.64 -10.32 -1.78
N GLY A 48 5.69 -11.08 -1.45
CA GLY A 48 7.08 -10.79 -1.85
C GLY A 48 7.99 -10.38 -0.70
N VAL A 49 9.12 -9.75 -1.03
CA VAL A 49 10.20 -9.46 -0.08
C VAL A 49 10.11 -8.04 0.46
N TRP A 50 10.22 -7.92 1.79
CA TRP A 50 10.15 -6.66 2.51
C TRP A 50 11.37 -6.49 3.40
N GLN A 51 11.94 -5.28 3.39
CA GLN A 51 13.02 -4.88 4.28
C GLN A 51 12.49 -3.89 5.31
N ARG A 52 12.81 -4.11 6.59
CA ARG A 52 12.56 -3.12 7.64
C ARG A 52 13.49 -1.94 7.47
N THR A 53 12.94 -0.76 7.23
CA THR A 53 13.68 0.47 6.96
C THR A 53 13.60 1.49 8.08
N GLY A 54 12.72 1.27 9.06
CA GLY A 54 12.59 2.18 10.21
C GLY A 54 11.76 1.63 11.36
N GLY A 55 11.37 2.56 12.23
CA GLY A 55 10.57 2.28 13.42
C GLY A 55 11.20 2.76 14.72
N ASN A 56 10.64 2.34 15.84
CA ASN A 56 11.16 2.68 17.18
C ASN A 56 12.15 1.64 17.74
N HIS A 57 12.84 0.89 16.87
CA HIS A 57 13.89 -0.05 17.24
C HIS A 57 14.95 -0.17 16.13
N ALA A 58 15.96 0.72 16.17
CA ALA A 58 16.99 0.82 15.14
C ALA A 58 17.84 -0.46 14.97
N GLY A 59 18.04 -1.24 16.04
CA GLY A 59 18.78 -2.51 16.00
C GLY A 59 18.18 -3.62 15.12
N ASN A 60 16.92 -3.44 14.69
CA ASN A 60 16.21 -4.35 13.79
C ASN A 60 16.06 -3.80 12.37
N GLU A 61 16.53 -2.57 12.09
CA GLU A 61 16.57 -2.04 10.72
C GLU A 61 17.49 -2.92 9.85
N GLY A 62 17.07 -3.15 8.61
CA GLY A 62 17.72 -4.08 7.70
C GLY A 62 17.17 -5.50 7.73
N MET A 63 16.31 -5.86 8.69
CA MET A 63 15.65 -7.16 8.70
C MET A 63 14.89 -7.40 7.40
N ILE A 64 15.03 -8.59 6.81
CA ILE A 64 14.35 -8.97 5.58
C ILE A 64 13.39 -10.12 5.89
N ILE A 65 12.17 -10.00 5.37
CA ILE A 65 11.20 -11.09 5.36
C ILE A 65 10.69 -11.37 3.95
N GLU A 66 10.19 -12.58 3.72
CA GLU A 66 9.43 -12.95 2.54
C GLU A 66 7.99 -13.28 2.95
N VAL A 67 7.03 -12.60 2.34
CA VAL A 67 5.59 -12.83 2.53
C VAL A 67 5.09 -13.79 1.47
N VAL A 68 4.58 -14.94 1.92
CA VAL A 68 3.92 -15.97 1.11
C VAL A 68 2.60 -16.34 1.78
N ASP A 69 1.51 -16.29 1.00
CA ASP A 69 0.15 -16.46 1.47
C ASP A 69 -0.15 -15.45 2.61
N ASP A 70 -0.43 -15.93 3.82
CA ASP A 70 -0.79 -15.14 5.00
C ASP A 70 0.35 -15.04 6.03
N THR A 71 1.58 -15.36 5.61
CA THR A 71 2.73 -15.53 6.50
C THR A 71 3.96 -14.77 5.98
N GLY A 72 4.65 -14.06 6.87
CA GLY A 72 5.94 -13.42 6.62
C GLY A 72 7.08 -14.13 7.34
N LEU A 73 7.98 -14.78 6.60
CA LEU A 73 9.12 -15.54 7.11
C LEU A 73 10.39 -14.69 7.15
N ILE A 74 11.18 -14.79 8.21
CA ILE A 74 12.47 -14.10 8.30
C ILE A 74 13.48 -14.74 7.35
N VAL A 75 14.04 -13.93 6.46
CA VAL A 75 15.12 -14.30 5.53
C VAL A 75 16.47 -13.77 6.01
N ASP A 76 16.49 -12.55 6.56
CA ASP A 76 17.67 -11.98 7.22
C ASP A 76 17.26 -11.35 8.56
N PRO A 77 17.64 -11.95 9.72
CA PRO A 77 17.26 -11.43 11.03
C PRO A 77 18.10 -10.21 11.44
N VAL A 78 19.14 -9.82 10.70
CA VAL A 78 20.17 -8.89 11.15
C VAL A 78 20.66 -9.22 12.57
N THR A 79 20.90 -8.23 13.44
CA THR A 79 21.28 -8.44 14.84
C THR A 79 20.10 -8.51 15.79
N SER A 80 18.90 -8.89 15.32
CA SER A 80 17.66 -8.83 16.12
C SER A 80 17.54 -9.92 17.19
N GLY A 81 18.30 -11.01 17.06
CA GLY A 81 18.18 -12.20 17.92
C GLY A 81 17.08 -13.19 17.52
N PHE A 82 16.45 -12.99 16.36
CA PHE A 82 15.59 -13.98 15.72
C PHE A 82 16.40 -14.94 14.85
N GLU A 83 15.80 -16.06 14.47
CA GLU A 83 16.39 -17.05 13.58
C GLU A 83 15.85 -16.88 12.15
N ILE A 84 16.61 -17.38 11.18
CA ILE A 84 16.11 -17.55 9.80
C ILE A 84 14.95 -18.56 9.86
N ASP A 85 13.95 -18.36 9.01
CA ASP A 85 12.71 -19.15 8.91
C ASP A 85 11.73 -18.98 10.09
N ASP A 86 12.04 -18.12 11.08
CA ASP A 86 11.04 -17.71 12.06
C ASP A 86 9.86 -17.02 11.36
N ILE A 87 8.64 -17.34 11.79
CA ILE A 87 7.43 -16.68 11.28
C ILE A 87 7.30 -15.33 11.98
N LYS A 88 7.71 -14.27 11.30
CA LYS A 88 7.64 -12.90 11.80
C LYS A 88 6.21 -12.38 11.86
N TRP A 89 5.47 -12.59 10.78
CA TRP A 89 4.05 -12.22 10.64
C TRP A 89 3.24 -13.49 10.38
N MET A 90 2.17 -13.71 11.14
CA MET A 90 1.26 -14.84 10.93
C MET A 90 -0.20 -14.40 10.88
N ASN A 91 -1.02 -15.19 10.20
CA ASN A 91 -2.47 -15.00 10.09
C ASN A 91 -2.84 -13.60 9.59
N ILE A 92 -2.23 -13.16 8.47
CA ILE A 92 -2.53 -11.85 7.88
C ILE A 92 -3.95 -11.86 7.31
N VAL A 93 -4.78 -10.92 7.74
CA VAL A 93 -6.20 -10.81 7.33
C VAL A 93 -6.51 -9.37 6.92
N GLU A 94 -7.08 -9.22 5.72
CA GLU A 94 -7.63 -7.95 5.21
C GLU A 94 -8.77 -7.46 6.12
N ASN A 95 -8.67 -6.22 6.63
CA ASN A 95 -9.72 -5.57 7.41
C ASN A 95 -10.41 -4.46 6.63
N ASP A 96 -9.66 -3.68 5.85
CA ASP A 96 -10.12 -2.53 5.06
C ASP A 96 -9.17 -2.27 3.87
N ILE A 97 -9.47 -1.25 3.06
CA ILE A 97 -8.80 -0.85 1.82
C ILE A 97 -7.26 -0.80 1.92
N SER A 98 -6.69 -0.44 3.07
CA SER A 98 -5.23 -0.37 3.26
C SER A 98 -4.76 -0.98 4.57
N ASP A 99 -5.64 -1.68 5.28
CA ASP A 99 -5.44 -2.16 6.64
C ASP A 99 -5.58 -3.67 6.76
N PHE A 100 -4.57 -4.30 7.37
CA PHE A 100 -4.53 -5.72 7.65
C PHE A 100 -4.28 -5.95 9.14
N SER A 101 -4.87 -7.00 9.70
CA SER A 101 -4.53 -7.50 11.02
C SER A 101 -3.59 -8.69 10.87
N HIS A 102 -2.67 -8.85 11.82
CA HIS A 102 -1.80 -10.03 11.89
C HIS A 102 -1.34 -10.28 13.32
N SER A 103 -0.66 -11.40 13.54
CA SER A 103 0.12 -11.61 14.77
C SER A 103 1.62 -11.45 14.48
N GLU A 104 2.27 -10.60 15.25
CA GLU A 104 3.68 -10.23 15.16
C GLU A 104 4.51 -11.03 16.18
N LEU A 105 5.60 -11.66 15.74
CA LEU A 105 6.57 -12.29 16.64
C LEU A 105 7.40 -11.23 17.40
N GLY A 106 7.27 -11.21 18.72
CA GLY A 106 8.08 -10.39 19.62
C GLY A 106 9.41 -11.04 19.99
N SER A 107 10.36 -10.25 20.51
CA SER A 107 11.70 -10.72 20.90
C SER A 107 11.72 -11.72 22.06
N ASP A 108 10.60 -11.88 22.75
CA ASP A 108 10.37 -12.89 23.77
C ASP A 108 9.71 -14.18 23.21
N TYR A 109 9.63 -14.27 21.88
CA TYR A 109 9.03 -15.37 21.12
C TYR A 109 7.53 -15.58 21.39
N ASN A 110 6.83 -14.54 21.90
CA ASN A 110 5.38 -14.50 21.95
C ASN A 110 4.82 -13.74 20.74
N TYR A 111 3.58 -14.06 20.37
CA TYR A 111 2.85 -13.36 19.31
C TYR A 111 1.93 -12.28 19.88
N TYR A 112 1.97 -11.11 19.26
CA TYR A 112 1.18 -9.94 19.63
C TYR A 112 0.27 -9.52 18.49
N SER A 113 -0.92 -9.01 18.81
CA SER A 113 -1.79 -8.43 17.80
C SER A 113 -1.10 -7.23 17.16
N ALA A 114 -1.19 -7.09 15.85
CA ALA A 114 -0.60 -5.98 15.13
C ALA A 114 -1.45 -5.63 13.89
N THR A 115 -1.18 -4.44 13.36
CA THR A 115 -1.82 -3.93 12.15
C THR A 115 -0.76 -3.52 11.12
N ILE A 116 -0.97 -3.90 9.87
CA ILE A 116 -0.21 -3.40 8.71
C ILE A 116 -1.07 -2.33 8.02
N ASN A 117 -0.49 -1.18 7.73
CA ASN A 117 -1.12 -0.09 6.99
C ASN A 117 -0.28 0.28 5.76
N PHE A 118 -0.84 0.14 4.56
CA PHE A 118 -0.18 0.59 3.32
C PHE A 118 -0.12 2.12 3.25
N GLN A 119 1.09 2.64 3.05
CA GLN A 119 1.31 4.06 2.74
C GLN A 119 1.41 4.29 1.22
N SER A 120 1.88 3.27 0.50
CA SER A 120 1.99 3.17 -0.96
C SER A 120 2.32 1.72 -1.33
N ASP A 121 2.31 1.36 -2.62
CA ASP A 121 2.69 0.01 -3.14
C ASP A 121 3.96 -0.59 -2.51
N ASP A 122 4.95 0.25 -2.24
CA ASP A 122 6.29 -0.16 -1.79
C ASP A 122 6.54 0.14 -0.31
N VAL A 123 5.59 0.73 0.43
CA VAL A 123 5.81 1.17 1.82
C VAL A 123 4.63 0.81 2.70
N ILE A 124 4.92 0.09 3.78
CA ILE A 124 3.95 -0.24 4.82
C ILE A 124 4.46 0.18 6.19
N TRP A 125 3.53 0.54 7.05
CA TRP A 125 3.77 0.79 8.46
C TRP A 125 3.11 -0.27 9.31
N ILE A 126 3.77 -0.67 10.39
CA ILE A 126 3.25 -1.67 11.33
C ILE A 126 3.13 -1.05 12.72
N SER A 127 1.98 -1.25 13.32
CA SER A 127 1.72 -0.96 14.73
C SER A 127 1.46 -2.27 15.48
N VAL A 128 2.23 -2.55 16.52
CA VAL A 128 2.11 -3.75 17.36
C VAL A 128 1.45 -3.35 18.67
N ASP A 129 0.43 -4.09 19.11
CA ASP A 129 -0.22 -3.96 20.42
C ASP A 129 0.66 -4.57 21.52
N ALA A 130 1.86 -4.03 21.63
CA ALA A 130 2.86 -4.35 22.64
C ALA A 130 3.56 -3.06 23.06
N LEU A 131 3.91 -2.97 24.34
CA LEU A 131 4.65 -1.83 24.86
C LEU A 131 6.15 -2.02 24.59
N GLY A 132 6.81 -0.99 24.05
CA GLY A 132 8.28 -0.92 23.99
C GLY A 132 8.85 -0.76 22.59
N ALA A 133 10.15 -1.02 22.47
CA ALA A 133 10.88 -0.90 21.22
C ALA A 133 10.41 -1.96 20.22
N GLY A 134 10.10 -1.54 19.00
CA GLY A 134 9.60 -2.39 17.92
C GLY A 134 8.08 -2.35 17.78
N SER A 135 7.37 -1.60 18.63
CA SER A 135 5.93 -1.40 18.53
C SER A 135 5.50 -0.58 17.31
N TYR A 136 6.40 0.22 16.74
CA TYR A 136 6.23 0.91 15.48
C TYR A 136 7.34 0.50 14.51
N GLN A 137 6.98 0.16 13.28
CA GLN A 137 7.91 -0.33 12.28
C GLN A 137 7.57 0.22 10.90
N GLU A 138 8.60 0.46 10.10
CA GLU A 138 8.46 0.86 8.70
C GLU A 138 9.16 -0.19 7.84
N TRP A 139 8.49 -0.60 6.76
CA TRP A 139 9.00 -1.61 5.85
C TRP A 139 8.88 -1.13 4.40
N THR A 140 9.87 -1.48 3.59
CA THR A 140 9.95 -1.12 2.17
C THR A 140 10.16 -2.36 1.33
N ARG A 141 9.45 -2.46 0.21
CA ARG A 141 9.56 -3.55 -0.76
C ARG A 141 10.96 -3.59 -1.40
N GLN A 142 11.49 -4.80 -1.64
CA GLN A 142 12.77 -5.03 -2.33
C GLN A 142 12.61 -5.30 -3.83
#